data_AF-A0A7C9MN38-F1
#
_entry.id   AF-A0A7C9MN38-F1
#
_cell.length_a   1.000
_cell.length_b   1.000
_cell.length_c   1.000
_cell.angle_alpha   90.00
_cell.angle_beta   90.00
_cell.angle_gamma   90.00
#
_symmetry.space_group_name_H-M   'P 1'
#
loop_
_entity.id
_entity.type
_entity.pdbx_description
1 polymer ?
#
loop_
_entity_poly.entity_id
_entity_poly.type
_entity_poly.pdbx_seq_one_letter_code
_entity_poly.pdbx_strand_id
1 'polypeptide(L)' 'MQAHPTKQNRYRARLREQGLRPIQIWVPDTRRPGFAEECRRQSQVVSNDPHEQEHLDYAAHAAATIEGWE' A
#
# COMPACT_ATOMS: atom_id res chain seq x y z
N MET A 1 9.67 2.03 37.11
CA MET A 1 8.31 1.96 36.53
C MET A 1 8.35 0.99 35.36
N GLN A 2 7.69 -0.17 35.44
CA GLN A 2 7.67 -1.11 34.32
C GLN A 2 6.65 -0.63 33.27
N ALA A 3 7.10 -0.37 32.04
CA ALA A 3 6.22 -0.03 30.93
C ALA A 3 5.57 -1.31 30.39
N HIS A 4 4.24 -1.41 30.49
CA HIS A 4 3.52 -2.54 29.90
C HIS A 4 3.35 -2.35 28.39
N PRO A 5 3.55 -3.40 27.57
CA PRO A 5 3.45 -3.28 26.12
C PRO A 5 2.01 -2.92 25.71
N THR A 6 1.88 -1.97 24.80
CA THR A 6 0.59 -1.54 24.26
C THR A 6 -0.06 -2.66 23.44
N LYS A 7 -1.37 -2.57 23.21
CA LYS A 7 -2.10 -3.46 22.30
C LYS A 7 -1.44 -3.52 20.92
N GLN A 8 -0.98 -2.37 20.41
CA GLN A 8 -0.29 -2.25 19.12
C GLN A 8 1.04 -3.00 19.12
N ASN A 9 1.81 -2.94 20.22
CA ASN A 9 3.06 -3.69 20.35
C ASN A 9 2.81 -5.21 20.34
N ARG A 10 1.80 -5.68 21.07
CA ARG A 10 1.43 -7.12 21.08
C ARG A 10 0.93 -7.60 19.72
N TYR A 11 0.13 -6.79 19.02
CA TYR A 11 -0.33 -7.11 17.67
C TYR A 11 0.82 -7.20 16.67
N ARG A 12 1.74 -6.21 16.68
CA ARG A 12 2.92 -6.21 15.81
C ARG A 12 3.90 -7.35 16.16
N ALA A 13 3.96 -7.82 17.40
CA ALA A 13 4.78 -8.97 17.79
C ALA A 13 4.27 -10.25 17.11
N ARG A 14 2.97 -10.53 17.18
CA ARG A 14 2.34 -11.68 16.52
C ARG A 14 2.55 -11.68 15.00
N LEU A 15 2.42 -10.51 14.36
CA LEU A 15 2.68 -10.40 12.91
C LEU A 15 4.14 -10.70 12.57
N ARG A 16 5.10 -10.28 13.41
CA ARG A 16 6.52 -10.61 13.21
C ARG A 16 6.80 -12.09 13.38
N GLU A 17 6.16 -12.75 14.35
CA GLU A 17 6.24 -14.22 14.51
C GLU A 17 5.72 -14.96 13.28
N GLN A 18 4.76 -14.38 12.54
CA GLN A 18 4.26 -14.89 11.27
C GLN A 18 5.13 -14.53 10.05
N GLY A 19 6.30 -13.91 10.26
CA GLY A 19 7.21 -13.49 9.20
C GLY A 19 6.85 -12.17 8.51
N LEU A 20 5.85 -11.43 9.02
CA LEU A 20 5.42 -10.16 8.45
C LEU A 20 6.23 -8.99 9.02
N ARG A 21 6.61 -8.05 8.15
CA ARG A 21 7.27 -6.80 8.56
C ARG A 21 6.29 -5.62 8.47
N PRO A 22 6.17 -4.79 9.51
CA PRO A 22 5.38 -3.57 9.42
C PRO A 22 6.11 -2.56 8.52
N ILE A 23 5.41 -2.04 7.51
CA ILE A 23 5.85 -0.88 6.73
C ILE A 23 4.98 0.32 7.10
N GLN A 24 5.61 1.47 7.32
CA GLN A 24 4.91 2.74 7.50
C GLN A 24 5.33 3.65 6.36
N ILE A 25 4.38 3.97 5.48
CA ILE A 25 4.58 4.86 4.35
C ILE A 25 3.83 6.16 4.57
N TRP A 26 4.38 7.25 4.04
CA TRP A 26 3.70 8.53 4.00
C TRP A 26 2.92 8.62 2.69
N VAL A 27 1.61 8.82 2.80
CA VAL A 27 0.72 9.02 1.66
C VAL A 27 0.34 10.49 1.53
N PRO A 28 0.07 10.99 0.32
CA PRO A 28 -0.46 12.35 0.16
C PRO A 28 -1.77 12.55 0.93
N ASP A 29 -1.94 13.73 1.54
CA ASP A 29 -3.19 14.09 2.21
C ASP A 29 -4.24 14.53 1.17
N THR A 30 -5.27 13.71 0.98
CA THR A 30 -6.33 13.91 -0.03
C THR A 30 -7.23 15.11 0.25
N ARG A 31 -7.15 15.70 1.46
CA ARG A 31 -7.96 16.86 1.87
C ARG A 31 -7.30 18.19 1.51
N ARG A 32 -6.03 18.17 1.08
CA ARG A 32 -5.33 19.39 0.71
C ARG A 32 -5.93 19.98 -0.57
N PRO A 33 -6.17 21.30 -0.63
CA PRO A 33 -6.45 21.98 -1.89
C PRO A 33 -5.33 21.65 -2.90
N GLY A 34 -5.69 21.36 -4.14
CA GLY A 34 -4.72 20.97 -5.17
C GLY A 34 -4.52 19.46 -5.35
N PHE A 35 -5.05 18.61 -4.45
CA PHE A 35 -4.83 17.17 -4.53
C PHE A 35 -5.39 16.55 -5.82
N ALA A 36 -6.61 16.95 -6.22
CA ALA A 36 -7.24 16.44 -7.43
C ALA A 36 -6.49 16.86 -8.71
N GLU A 37 -5.99 18.09 -8.75
CA GLU A 37 -5.16 18.59 -9.85
C GLU A 37 -3.84 17.83 -9.95
N GLU A 38 -3.18 17.59 -8.82
CA GLU A 38 -1.93 16.83 -8.77
C GLU A 38 -2.14 15.37 -9.18
N CYS A 39 -3.22 14.73 -8.73
CA CYS A 39 -3.60 13.40 -9.20
C CYS A 39 -3.75 13.38 -10.72
N ARG A 40 -4.50 14.33 -11.30
CA ARG A 40 -4.69 14.42 -12.75
C ARG A 40 -3.36 14.58 -13.48
N ARG A 41 -2.51 15.49 -13.00
CA ARG A 41 -1.19 15.75 -13.59
C ARG A 41 -0.33 14.49 -13.56
N GLN A 42 -0.28 13.79 -12.42
CA GLN A 42 0.51 12.56 -12.29
C GLN A 42 -0.04 11.43 -13.17
N SER A 43 -1.36 11.23 -13.21
CA SER A 43 -1.98 10.24 -14.10
C SER A 43 -1.62 10.49 -15.57
N GLN A 44 -1.59 11.75 -16.02
CA GLN A 44 -1.18 12.08 -17.39
C GLN A 44 0.29 11.76 -17.65
N VAL A 45 1.18 12.00 -16.69
CA VAL A 45 2.61 11.69 -16.82
C VAL A 45 2.85 10.20 -17.08
N VAL A 46 2.08 9.32 -16.43
CA VAL A 46 2.24 7.86 -16.56
C VAL A 46 1.30 7.22 -17.60
N SER A 47 0.42 7.99 -18.22
CA SER A 47 -0.63 7.47 -19.14
C SER A 47 -0.12 6.79 -20.42
N ASN A 48 1.17 6.92 -20.74
CA ASN A 48 1.80 6.25 -21.86
C ASN A 48 3.05 5.48 -21.42
N ASP A 49 3.06 5.01 -20.17
CA ASP A 49 4.17 4.20 -19.68
C ASP A 49 4.26 2.89 -20.47
N PRO A 50 5.40 2.58 -21.13
CA PRO A 50 5.56 1.35 -21.89
C PRO A 50 5.33 0.06 -21.08
N HIS A 51 5.46 0.14 -19.76
CA HIS A 51 5.28 -0.96 -18.82
C HIS A 51 3.86 -1.07 -18.27
N GLU A 52 2.91 -0.22 -18.69
CA GLU A 52 1.53 -0.26 -18.18
C GLU A 52 0.90 -1.64 -18.33
N GLN A 53 1.00 -2.26 -19.50
CA GLN A 53 0.44 -3.59 -19.76
C GLN A 53 1.09 -4.66 -18.88
N GLU A 54 2.42 -4.64 -18.76
CA GLU A 54 3.17 -5.56 -17.90
C GLU A 54 2.72 -5.47 -16.43
N HIS A 55 2.55 -4.25 -15.92
CA HIS A 55 2.07 -4.01 -14.56
C HIS A 55 0.64 -4.50 -14.33
N LEU A 56 -0.26 -4.24 -15.30
CA LEU A 56 -1.65 -4.68 -15.24
C LEU A 56 -1.75 -6.21 -15.29
N ASP A 57 -0.98 -6.87 -16.16
CA ASP A 57 -0.92 -8.33 -16.26
C ASP A 57 -0.41 -8.95 -14.96
N TYR A 58 0.65 -8.37 -14.37
CA TYR A 58 1.16 -8.81 -13.07
C TYR A 58 0.09 -8.67 -11.97
N ALA A 59 -0.59 -7.52 -11.90
CA ALA A 59 -1.62 -7.28 -10.90
C ALA A 59 -2.81 -8.25 -11.06
N ALA A 60 -3.25 -8.49 -12.30
CA ALA A 60 -4.31 -9.44 -12.61
C ALA A 60 -3.92 -10.88 -12.21
N HIS A 61 -2.69 -11.29 -12.51
CA HIS A 61 -2.17 -12.60 -12.10
C HIS A 61 -2.11 -12.75 -10.58
N ALA A 62 -1.62 -11.74 -9.86
CA ALA A 62 -1.57 -11.74 -8.41
C ALA A 62 -2.98 -11.85 -7.80
N ALA A 63 -3.95 -11.08 -8.31
CA ALA A 63 -5.34 -11.14 -7.85
C ALA A 63 -5.96 -12.53 -8.06
N ALA A 64 -5.68 -13.20 -9.19
CA ALA A 64 -6.18 -14.54 -9.47
C ALA A 64 -5.55 -15.66 -8.62
N THR A 65 -4.40 -15.40 -7.98
CA THR A 65 -3.63 -16.43 -7.27
C THR A 65 -3.71 -16.30 -5.75
N ILE A 66 -4.09 -15.12 -5.24
CA ILE A 66 -4.21 -14.89 -3.80
C ILE A 66 -5.62 -15.25 -3.34
N GLU A 67 -5.73 -16.33 -2.57
CA GLU A 67 -6.98 -16.81 -1.98
C GLU A 67 -7.64 -15.72 -1.09
N GLY A 68 -8.92 -15.42 -1.32
CA GLY A 68 -9.67 -14.42 -0.54
C GLY A 68 -9.59 -12.97 -1.05
N TRP A 69 -9.15 -12.76 -2.29
CA TRP A 69 -9.15 -11.46 -3.00
C TRP A 69 -10.25 -11.34 -4.07
N GLU A 70 -11.30 -12.18 -3.97
CA GLU A 70 -12.57 -12.01 -4.71
C GLU A 70 -13.40 -10.85 -4.15
#